data_AF-A0A7C2ST58-F1
#
_entry.id   AF-A0A7C2ST58-F1
#
_cell.length_a   1.000
_cell.length_b   1.000
_cell.length_c   1.000
_cell.angle_alpha   90.00
_cell.angle_beta   90.00
_cell.angle_gamma   90.00
#
_symmetry.space_group_name_H-M   'P 1'
#
loop_
_entity.id
_entity.type
_entity.pdbx_description
1 polymer ?
#
loop_
_entity_poly.entity_id
_entity_poly.type
_entity_poly.pdbx_seq_one_letter_code
_entity_poly.pdbx_strand_id
1 'polypeptide(L)'
;MLTGTIENIKFTPIFSQKLKECRFDDDVNNFPSRCLVKKDGTKLAISKWVSPKRTRSYPYSRVYDTFMTSAIQKVTIIPLVKD
;
A
#
# COMPACT_ATOMS: atom_id res chain seq x y z
N MET A 1 -41.40 4.78 -8.63
CA MET A 1 -40.06 4.43 -8.12
C MET A 1 -39.05 5.02 -9.09
N LEU A 2 -38.15 5.90 -8.65
CA LEU A 2 -37.12 6.50 -9.50
C LEU A 2 -35.82 5.70 -9.34
N THR A 3 -35.29 5.20 -10.45
CA THR A 3 -34.02 4.47 -10.52
C THR A 3 -33.15 5.09 -11.60
N GLY A 4 -31.88 5.31 -11.31
CA GLY A 4 -30.90 5.85 -12.26
C GLY A 4 -29.58 5.09 -12.18
N THR A 5 -29.01 4.80 -13.35
CA THR A 5 -27.71 4.15 -13.50
C THR A 5 -26.68 5.18 -13.96
N ILE A 6 -25.53 5.23 -13.29
CA ILE A 6 -24.42 6.08 -13.71
C ILE A 6 -23.52 5.24 -14.62
N GLU A 7 -23.43 5.64 -15.88
CA GLU A 7 -22.57 5.03 -16.89
C GLU A 7 -21.37 5.94 -17.19
N ASN A 8 -20.27 5.35 -17.68
CA ASN A 8 -19.09 6.08 -18.20
C ASN A 8 -18.27 6.90 -17.17
N ILE A 9 -18.15 6.45 -15.92
CA ILE A 9 -17.20 7.04 -14.97
C ILE A 9 -15.77 6.79 -15.47
N LYS A 10 -15.05 7.87 -15.82
CA LYS A 10 -13.62 7.85 -16.16
C LYS A 10 -12.83 8.46 -15.01
N PHE A 11 -11.94 7.68 -14.40
CA PHE A 11 -11.08 8.12 -13.31
C PHE A 11 -9.62 7.98 -13.69
N THR A 12 -8.87 9.08 -13.56
CA THR A 12 -7.42 9.10 -13.75
C THR A 12 -6.76 9.49 -12.44
N PRO A 13 -5.94 8.62 -11.81
CA PRO A 13 -5.28 8.93 -10.54
C PRO A 13 -4.11 9.91 -10.73
N ILE A 14 -4.27 11.16 -10.26
CA ILE A 14 -3.29 12.24 -10.44
C ILE A 14 -2.19 12.22 -9.35
N PHE A 15 -2.46 11.64 -8.17
CA PHE A 15 -1.53 11.60 -7.02
C PHE A 15 -0.92 10.22 -6.77
N SER A 16 -0.68 9.44 -7.83
CA SER A 16 0.01 8.15 -7.70
C SER A 16 1.52 8.37 -7.54
N GLN A 17 2.05 8.08 -6.35
CA GLN A 17 3.50 8.14 -6.12
C GLN A 17 4.17 6.90 -6.71
N LYS A 18 5.31 7.09 -7.39
CA LYS A 18 6.16 5.96 -7.79
C LYS A 18 6.72 5.29 -6.54
N LEU A 19 6.35 4.03 -6.33
CA LEU A 19 6.86 3.22 -5.23
C LEU A 19 8.30 2.77 -5.52
N LYS A 20 9.15 2.79 -4.49
CA LYS A 20 10.49 2.19 -4.56
C LYS A 20 10.39 0.68 -4.65
N GLU A 21 11.30 0.05 -5.38
CA GLU A 21 11.42 -1.41 -5.40
C GLU A 21 12.29 -1.88 -4.22
N CYS A 22 11.82 -2.90 -3.49
CA CYS A 22 12.54 -3.58 -2.42
C CYS A 22 12.68 -5.07 -2.78
N ARG A 23 13.75 -5.72 -2.31
CA ARG A 23 13.92 -7.16 -2.52
C ARG A 23 13.14 -7.92 -1.46
N PHE A 24 12.66 -9.11 -1.82
CA PHE A 24 11.88 -9.93 -0.90
C PHE A 24 12.73 -10.45 0.27
N ASP A 25 14.01 -10.73 0.01
CA ASP A 25 14.94 -11.31 0.99
C ASP A 25 15.59 -10.28 1.93
N ASP A 26 15.31 -8.99 1.72
CA ASP A 26 15.81 -7.91 2.58
C ASP A 26 15.03 -7.86 3.91
N ASP A 27 15.69 -7.40 4.99
CA ASP A 27 15.02 -7.22 6.29
C ASP A 27 13.91 -6.17 6.21
N VAL A 28 12.68 -6.61 6.50
CA VAL A 28 11.46 -5.81 6.54
C VAL A 28 11.59 -4.60 7.47
N ASN A 29 12.41 -4.66 8.51
CA ASN A 29 12.64 -3.54 9.42
C ASN A 29 13.31 -2.35 8.72
N ASN A 30 14.10 -2.61 7.68
CA ASN A 30 14.76 -1.58 6.87
C ASN A 30 13.91 -1.10 5.70
N PHE A 31 12.73 -1.70 5.49
CA PHE A 31 11.85 -1.27 4.39
C PHE A 31 11.36 0.16 4.62
N PRO A 32 11.22 0.94 3.53
CA PRO A 32 10.51 2.21 3.58
C PRO A 32 9.04 1.98 4.00
N SER A 33 8.36 3.07 4.33
CA SER A 33 6.94 3.05 4.70
C SER A 33 6.01 2.49 3.60
N ARG A 34 6.49 2.45 2.36
CA ARG A 34 5.81 1.88 1.20
C ARG A 34 6.83 1.40 0.16
N CYS A 35 6.62 0.23 -0.43
CA CYS A 35 7.46 -0.28 -1.52
C CYS A 35 6.73 -1.30 -2.39
N LEU A 36 7.33 -1.61 -3.53
CA LEU A 36 6.98 -2.75 -4.37
C LEU A 36 8.01 -3.86 -4.17
N VAL A 37 7.53 -5.07 -3.95
CA VAL A 37 8.37 -6.26 -3.89
C VAL A 37 7.94 -7.20 -5.00
N LYS A 38 8.91 -7.78 -5.70
CA LYS A 38 8.68 -8.78 -6.73
C LYS A 38 9.26 -10.11 -6.26
N LYS A 39 8.46 -11.17 -6.31
CA LYS A 39 8.89 -12.53 -5.99
C LYS A 39 8.22 -13.49 -6.97
N ASP A 40 9.01 -14.30 -7.67
CA ASP A 40 8.53 -15.39 -8.54
C ASP A 40 7.39 -14.97 -9.48
N GLY A 41 7.55 -13.82 -10.15
CA GLY A 41 6.55 -13.24 -11.05
C GLY A 41 5.38 -12.53 -10.37
N THR A 42 5.23 -12.65 -9.06
CA THR A 42 4.21 -11.95 -8.26
C THR A 42 4.72 -10.58 -7.83
N LYS A 43 3.87 -9.55 -8.00
CA LYS A 43 4.13 -8.18 -7.51
C LYS A 43 3.29 -7.90 -6.27
N LEU A 44 3.97 -7.53 -5.19
CA LEU A 44 3.40 -7.16 -3.90
C LEU A 44 3.58 -5.66 -3.69
N ALA A 45 2.48 -4.93 -3.43
CA ALA A 45 2.55 -3.58 -2.93
C ALA A 45 2.49 -3.60 -1.39
N ILE A 46 3.58 -3.19 -0.75
CA ILE A 46 3.75 -3.22 0.70
C ILE A 46 3.51 -1.84 1.27
N SER A 47 2.64 -1.76 2.28
CA SER A 47 2.51 -0.61 3.15
C SER A 47 2.93 -1.00 4.57
N LYS A 48 3.81 -0.21 5.18
CA LYS A 48 4.38 -0.52 6.50
C LYS A 48 4.04 0.58 7.50
N TRP A 49 3.52 0.19 8.65
CA TRP A 49 3.24 1.10 9.75
C TRP A 49 4.52 1.42 10.51
N VAL A 50 4.65 2.67 10.96
CA VAL A 50 5.83 3.13 11.72
C VAL A 50 5.73 2.72 13.19
N SER A 51 4.52 2.53 13.70
CA SER A 51 4.25 2.17 15.10
C SER A 51 3.07 1.21 15.19
N PRO A 52 3.03 0.35 16.23
CA PRO A 52 1.92 -0.58 16.49
C PRO A 52 0.61 0.18 16.74
N LYS A 53 0.71 1.30 17.47
CA LYS A 53 -0.41 2.17 17.84
C LYS A 53 -0.50 3.35 16.87
N ARG A 54 -1.73 3.80 16.59
CA ARG A 54 -2.01 5.00 15.78
C ARG A 54 -1.64 6.28 16.52
N THR A 55 -0.35 6.51 16.76
CA THR A 55 0.14 7.70 17.45
C THR A 55 0.88 8.60 16.44
N ARG A 56 0.28 9.76 16.16
CA ARG A 56 0.77 10.86 15.28
C ARG A 56 0.97 10.59 13.78
N SER A 57 1.17 9.35 13.32
CA SER A 57 1.26 9.02 11.89
C SER A 57 0.03 8.25 11.44
N TYR A 58 -0.81 8.84 10.58
CA TYR A 58 -2.02 8.15 10.10
C TYR A 58 -1.62 6.91 9.28
N PRO A 59 -1.91 5.67 9.73
CA PRO A 59 -1.43 4.49 9.04
C PRO A 59 -2.06 4.27 7.66
N TYR A 60 -3.26 4.82 7.49
CA TYR A 60 -4.11 4.58 6.33
C TYR A 60 -3.63 5.32 5.07
N SER A 61 -2.90 6.43 5.20
CA SER A 61 -2.36 7.15 4.03
C SER A 61 -1.42 6.25 3.20
N ARG A 62 -0.64 5.41 3.87
CA ARG A 62 0.30 4.46 3.24
C ARG A 62 -0.40 3.34 2.50
N VAL A 63 -1.57 2.92 2.99
CA VAL A 63 -2.41 1.92 2.30
C VAL A 63 -2.89 2.49 0.98
N TYR A 64 -3.34 3.75 0.95
CA TYR A 64 -3.77 4.41 -0.29
C TYR A 64 -2.65 4.54 -1.32
N ASP A 65 -1.42 4.83 -0.89
CA ASP A 65 -0.27 4.89 -1.79
C ASP A 65 -0.04 3.56 -2.52
N THR A 66 -0.23 2.43 -1.83
CA THR A 66 -0.17 1.09 -2.43
C THR A 66 -1.43 0.70 -3.19
N PHE A 67 -2.58 1.26 -2.82
CA PHE A 67 -3.88 0.88 -3.39
C PHE A 67 -3.99 1.26 -4.86
N MET A 68 -3.39 2.39 -5.24
CA MET A 68 -3.35 2.91 -6.61
C MET A 68 -2.34 2.20 -7.51
N THR A 69 -1.57 1.26 -6.96
CA THR A 69 -0.58 0.51 -7.73
C THR A 69 -1.22 -0.67 -8.44
N SER A 70 -0.75 -0.97 -9.66
CA SER A 70 -1.16 -2.12 -10.47
C SER A 70 -0.69 -3.49 -9.93
N ALA A 71 -0.19 -3.54 -8.69
CA ALA A 71 0.20 -4.79 -8.06
C ALA A 71 -1.05 -5.61 -7.73
N ILE A 72 -0.97 -6.91 -8.00
CA ILE A 72 -2.09 -7.84 -7.83
C ILE A 72 -2.39 -8.06 -6.34
N GLN A 73 -1.35 -8.06 -5.50
CA GLN A 73 -1.47 -8.33 -4.07
C GLN A 73 -0.98 -7.14 -3.26
N LYS A 74 -1.77 -6.76 -2.25
CA LYS A 74 -1.53 -5.61 -1.36
C LYS A 74 -1.31 -6.14 0.05
N VAL A 75 -0.20 -5.79 0.66
CA VAL A 75 0.22 -6.30 1.98
C VAL A 75 0.43 -5.14 2.93
N THR A 76 -0.09 -5.27 4.16
CA THR A 76 0.13 -4.28 5.22
C THR A 76 0.92 -4.90 6.35
N ILE A 77 2.05 -4.29 6.70
CA ILE A 77 2.92 -4.73 7.79
C ILE A 77 2.66 -3.84 8.99
N ILE A 78 2.19 -4.45 10.08
CA ILE A 78 1.92 -3.79 11.35
C ILE A 78 2.99 -4.27 12.33
N PRO A 79 3.91 -3.40 12.80
CA PRO A 79 4.90 -3.81 13.78
C PRO A 79 4.19 -4.17 15.08
N LEU A 80 4.66 -5.21 15.74
CA LEU A 80 4.25 -5.58 17.10
C LEU A 80 5.39 -5.21 18.03
N VAL A 81 5.09 -4.46 19.09
CA VAL A 81 6.03 -4.20 20.18
C VAL A 81 5.53 -5.02 21.36
N LYS A 82 6.39 -5.89 21.88
CA LYS A 82 6.16 -6.64 23.11
C LYS A 82 6.97 -5.94 24.20
N ASP A 83 6.31 -5.51 25.26
CA ASP A 83 6.97 -5.08 26.49
C ASP A 83 7.56 -6.30 27.21
#